data_AF-A0A9N9KFY6-F1
#
_entry.id   AF-A0A9N9KFY6-F1
#
_cell.length_a   1.000
_cell.length_b   1.000
_cell.length_c   1.000
_cell.angle_alpha   90.00
_cell.angle_beta   90.00
_cell.angle_gamma   90.00
#
_symmetry.space_group_name_H-M   'P 1'
#
loop_
_entity.id
_entity.type
_entity.pdbx_description
1 polymer ?
#
loop_
_entity_poly.entity_id
_entity_poly.type
_entity_poly.pdbx_seq_one_letter_code
_entity_poly.pdbx_strand_id
1 'polypeptide(L)'
;QAKKLVDLLLPYLQKLPRFVTEQTKAHILRIITKFLHIIPGFEPSNELFTKYYDLISKELSTLRSRECRDLLIEVLEEFSKLDNTLQETVEFIKDINSFSTIRLNEPDFERRLDAFN
;
A
#
# COMPACT_ATOMS: atom_id res chain seq x y z
N GLN A 1 21.49 -1.70 2.09
CA GLN A 1 21.09 -0.69 3.10
C GLN A 1 19.58 -0.45 3.08
N ALA A 2 18.95 -0.35 1.90
CA ALA A 2 17.51 -0.20 1.72
C ALA A 2 16.65 -1.16 2.56
N LYS A 3 16.92 -2.47 2.49
CA LYS A 3 16.22 -3.49 3.29
C LYS A 3 16.20 -3.17 4.79
N LYS A 4 17.33 -2.74 5.36
CA LYS A 4 17.43 -2.42 6.79
C LYS A 4 16.53 -1.25 7.18
N LEU A 5 16.39 -0.26 6.30
CA LEU A 5 15.50 0.88 6.55
C LEU A 5 14.04 0.46 6.48
N VAL A 6 13.65 -0.32 5.47
CA VAL A 6 12.28 -0.84 5.35
C VAL A 6 11.94 -1.71 6.56
N ASP A 7 12.82 -2.65 6.93
CA ASP A 7 12.63 -3.50 8.12
C ASP A 7 12.48 -2.68 9.41
N LEU A 8 13.19 -1.56 9.54
CA LEU A 8 13.09 -0.67 10.70
C LEU A 8 11.74 0.07 10.75
N LEU A 9 11.23 0.53 9.61
CA LEU A 9 10.03 1.37 9.54
C LEU A 9 8.73 0.58 9.48
N LEU A 10 8.73 -0.60 8.86
CA LEU A 10 7.53 -1.41 8.62
C LEU A 10 6.71 -1.69 9.90
N PRO A 11 7.31 -2.00 11.07
CA PRO A 11 6.56 -2.22 12.30
C PRO A 11 5.82 -0.98 12.83
N TYR A 12 6.20 0.23 12.41
CA TYR A 12 5.54 1.47 12.83
C TYR A 12 4.20 1.69 12.14
N LEU A 13 3.96 1.06 10.98
CA LEU A 13 2.64 1.03 10.34
C LEU A 13 1.62 0.34 11.25
N GLN A 14 2.02 -0.72 11.94
CA GLN A 14 1.15 -1.49 12.83
C GLN A 14 0.89 -0.81 14.19
N LYS A 15 1.50 0.35 14.47
CA LYS A 15 1.31 1.05 15.75
C LYS A 15 -0.03 1.77 15.78
N LEU A 16 -0.62 1.83 16.99
CA LEU A 16 -1.86 2.56 17.21
C LEU A 16 -1.71 4.06 16.90
N PRO A 17 -2.77 4.74 16.43
CA PRO A 17 -2.73 6.16 16.05
C PRO A 17 -2.18 7.11 17.13
N ARG A 18 -2.35 6.77 18.41
CA ARG A 18 -1.81 7.54 19.55
C ARG A 18 -0.28 7.56 19.63
N PHE A 19 0.38 6.58 19.02
CA PHE A 19 1.86 6.47 19.00
C PHE A 19 2.42 6.88 17.64
N VAL A 20 1.74 6.52 16.56
CA VAL A 20 2.13 6.85 15.19
C VAL A 20 0.89 7.31 14.44
N THR A 21 0.82 8.60 14.16
CA THR A 21 -0.31 9.21 13.43
C THR A 21 -0.35 8.70 11.98
N GLU A 22 -1.53 8.76 11.34
CA GLU A 22 -1.62 8.39 9.92
C GLU A 22 -0.74 9.26 9.03
N GLN A 23 -0.53 10.54 9.36
CA GLN A 23 0.43 11.39 8.66
C GLN A 23 1.85 10.81 8.70
N THR A 24 2.31 10.36 9.87
CA THR A 24 3.62 9.69 9.99
C THR A 24 3.64 8.37 9.22
N LYS A 25 2.54 7.60 9.23
CA LYS A 25 2.43 6.37 8.43
C LYS A 25 2.49 6.64 6.93
N ALA A 26 1.88 7.72 6.44
CA ALA A 26 1.99 8.16 5.05
C ALA A 26 3.44 8.46 4.67
N HIS A 27 4.21 9.14 5.54
CA HIS A 27 5.64 9.34 5.32
C HIS A 27 6.41 8.01 5.25
N ILE A 28 6.09 7.05 6.12
CA ILE A 28 6.69 5.71 6.10
C ILE A 28 6.36 4.99 4.80
N LEU A 29 5.09 4.98 4.37
CA LEU A 29 4.66 4.34 3.12
C LEU A 29 5.41 4.91 1.92
N ARG A 30 5.52 6.24 1.79
CA ARG A 30 6.33 6.89 0.74
C ARG A 30 7.78 6.43 0.70
N ILE A 31 8.39 6.24 1.86
CA ILE A 31 9.76 5.71 1.95
C ILE A 31 9.76 4.25 1.48
N ILE A 32 8.82 3.43 1.93
CA ILE A 32 8.74 2.02 1.53
C ILE A 32 8.60 1.89 0.02
N THR A 33 7.64 2.58 -0.61
CA THR A 33 7.41 2.52 -2.08
C THR A 33 8.69 2.75 -2.87
N LYS A 34 9.43 3.82 -2.54
CA LYS A 34 10.67 4.21 -3.22
C LYS A 34 11.83 3.24 -2.98
N PHE A 35 11.75 2.43 -1.93
CA PHE A 35 12.84 1.55 -1.53
C PHE A 35 12.62 0.10 -1.96
N LEU A 36 11.40 -0.34 -2.27
CA LEU A 36 11.12 -1.73 -2.67
C LEU A 36 11.98 -2.16 -3.86
N HIS A 37 12.02 -1.37 -4.93
CA HIS A 37 12.71 -1.71 -6.17
C HIS A 37 14.26 -1.73 -6.07
N ILE A 38 14.84 -1.20 -4.98
CA ILE A 38 16.30 -1.22 -4.73
C ILE A 38 16.72 -2.26 -3.69
N ILE A 39 15.79 -3.06 -3.17
CA ILE A 39 16.12 -4.15 -2.25
C ILE A 39 16.63 -5.34 -3.08
N PRO A 40 17.88 -5.79 -2.86
CA PRO A 40 18.43 -6.93 -3.59
C PRO A 40 17.61 -8.20 -3.33
N GLY A 41 17.25 -8.90 -4.41
CA GLY A 41 16.49 -10.17 -4.34
C GLY A 41 15.04 -10.00 -3.92
N PHE A 42 14.46 -8.79 -4.04
CA PHE A 42 13.05 -8.56 -3.81
C PHE A 42 12.23 -9.05 -5.00
N GLU A 43 11.89 -10.34 -4.97
CA GLU A 43 11.22 -11.06 -6.06
C GLU A 43 10.10 -11.94 -5.49
N PRO A 44 9.08 -12.31 -6.28
CA PRO A 44 7.88 -12.98 -5.78
C PRO A 44 8.14 -14.33 -5.07
N SER A 45 9.20 -15.04 -5.46
CA SER A 45 9.60 -16.31 -4.84
C SER A 45 10.34 -16.15 -3.50
N ASN A 46 10.65 -14.92 -3.08
CA ASN A 46 11.39 -14.65 -1.86
C ASN A 46 10.44 -14.45 -0.66
N GLU A 47 10.74 -15.07 0.47
CA GLU A 47 10.00 -14.89 1.72
C GLU A 47 9.86 -13.41 2.13
N LEU A 48 10.87 -12.58 1.80
CA LEU A 48 10.84 -11.15 2.05
C LEU A 48 9.70 -10.45 1.32
N PHE A 49 9.42 -10.86 0.07
CA PHE A 49 8.33 -10.32 -0.74
C PHE A 49 6.99 -10.62 -0.08
N THR A 50 6.72 -11.90 0.22
CA THR A 50 5.49 -12.33 0.90
C THR A 50 5.32 -11.63 2.24
N LYS A 51 6.38 -11.55 3.05
CA LYS A 51 6.35 -10.88 4.36
C LYS A 51 5.94 -9.41 4.24
N TYR A 52 6.54 -8.67 3.31
CA TYR A 52 6.21 -7.26 3.14
C TYR A 52 4.82 -7.08 2.55
N TYR A 53 4.45 -7.92 1.57
CA TYR A 53 3.12 -7.92 0.97
C TYR A 53 2.02 -8.14 2.02
N ASP A 54 2.18 -9.13 2.90
CA ASP A 54 1.23 -9.43 3.98
C ASP A 54 1.09 -8.26 4.97
N LEU A 55 2.20 -7.61 5.32
CA LEU A 55 2.20 -6.48 6.25
C LEU A 55 1.54 -5.23 5.64
N ILE A 56 1.79 -4.96 4.37
CA ILE A 56 1.15 -3.85 3.64
C ILE A 56 -0.33 -4.14 3.42
N SER A 57 -0.69 -5.36 3.03
CA SER A 57 -2.09 -5.77 2.79
C SER A 57 -2.94 -5.65 4.06
N LYS A 58 -2.39 -5.96 5.23
CA LYS A 58 -3.07 -5.75 6.52
C LYS A 58 -3.43 -4.29 6.78
N GLU A 59 -2.62 -3.36 6.30
CA GLU A 59 -2.86 -1.92 6.50
C GLU A 59 -4.06 -1.39 5.70
N LEU A 60 -4.50 -2.09 4.64
CA LEU A 60 -5.77 -1.78 3.97
C LEU A 60 -6.98 -1.93 4.89
N SER A 61 -6.88 -2.68 6.00
CA SER A 61 -7.97 -2.78 6.98
C SER A 61 -7.91 -1.69 8.07
N THR A 62 -6.76 -1.02 8.23
CA THR A 62 -6.50 -0.15 9.38
C THR A 62 -6.43 1.33 9.01
N LEU A 63 -5.78 1.68 7.89
CA LEU A 63 -5.57 3.06 7.47
C LEU A 63 -6.78 3.59 6.70
N ARG A 64 -7.23 4.80 7.03
CA ARG A 64 -8.48 5.37 6.50
C ARG A 64 -8.31 6.68 5.75
N SER A 65 -7.25 7.44 6.02
CA SER A 65 -7.03 8.70 5.30
C SER A 65 -6.79 8.45 3.82
N ARG A 66 -7.30 9.35 2.97
CA ARG A 66 -7.10 9.30 1.51
C ARG A 66 -5.63 9.15 1.15
N GLU A 67 -4.76 9.96 1.75
CA GLU A 67 -3.32 9.91 1.50
C GLU A 67 -2.72 8.53 1.79
N CYS A 68 -3.06 7.91 2.93
CA CYS A 68 -2.60 6.56 3.22
C CYS A 68 -3.17 5.52 2.24
N ARG A 69 -4.44 5.66 1.82
CA ARG A 69 -5.05 4.74 0.84
C ARG A 69 -4.36 4.81 -0.51
N ASP A 70 -4.16 6.01 -1.02
CA ASP A 70 -3.46 6.25 -2.29
C ASP A 70 -2.04 5.65 -2.23
N LEU A 71 -1.32 5.87 -1.12
CA LEU A 71 0.03 5.33 -0.93
C LEU A 71 0.06 3.80 -0.77
N LEU A 72 -0.92 3.19 -0.10
CA LEU A 72 -1.01 1.73 0.00
C LEU A 72 -1.22 1.10 -1.38
N ILE A 73 -2.07 1.70 -2.21
CA ILE A 73 -2.28 1.26 -3.59
C ILE A 73 -0.99 1.42 -4.39
N GLU A 74 -0.29 2.56 -4.30
CA GLU A 74 0.99 2.78 -4.97
C GLU A 74 2.04 1.72 -4.57
N VAL A 75 2.11 1.37 -3.28
CA VAL A 75 2.97 0.28 -2.81
C VAL A 75 2.57 -1.06 -3.46
N LEU A 76 1.27 -1.41 -3.46
CA LEU A 76 0.78 -2.67 -4.06
C LEU A 76 0.98 -2.71 -5.58
N GLU A 77 0.90 -1.57 -6.28
CA GLU A 77 1.26 -1.45 -7.68
C GLU A 77 2.74 -1.82 -7.89
N GLU A 78 3.67 -1.41 -7.02
CA GLU A 78 5.07 -1.88 -7.07
C GLU A 78 5.21 -3.40 -6.90
N PHE A 79 4.39 -4.03 -6.03
CA PHE A 79 4.35 -5.49 -5.94
C PHE A 79 3.87 -6.13 -7.25
N SER A 80 2.82 -5.57 -7.88
CA SER A 80 2.26 -6.09 -9.13
C SER A 80 3.17 -5.93 -10.35
N LYS A 81 4.13 -5.00 -10.31
CA LYS A 81 5.18 -4.85 -11.33
C LYS A 81 6.20 -5.99 -11.27
N LEU A 82 6.37 -6.60 -10.10
CA LEU A 82 7.29 -7.72 -9.88
C LEU A 82 6.57 -9.08 -10.02
N ASP A 83 5.30 -9.14 -9.60
CA ASP A 83 4.43 -10.30 -9.75
C ASP A 83 3.18 -9.94 -10.57
N ASN A 84 3.20 -10.28 -11.84
CA ASN A 84 2.09 -9.99 -12.75
C ASN A 84 0.78 -10.69 -12.34
N THR A 85 0.85 -11.75 -11.54
CA THR A 85 -0.36 -12.44 -11.04
C THR A 85 -1.16 -11.56 -10.08
N LEU A 86 -0.55 -10.51 -9.51
CA LEU A 86 -1.22 -9.56 -8.62
C LEU A 86 -1.93 -8.42 -9.36
N GLN A 87 -1.69 -8.22 -10.66
CA GLN A 87 -2.17 -7.03 -11.39
C GLN A 87 -3.70 -6.87 -11.31
N GLU A 88 -4.44 -7.93 -11.58
CA GLU A 88 -5.92 -7.91 -11.52
C GLU A 88 -6.42 -7.58 -10.10
N THR A 89 -5.79 -8.18 -9.08
CA THR A 89 -6.12 -7.92 -7.67
C THR A 89 -5.82 -6.48 -7.27
N VAL A 90 -4.68 -5.93 -7.72
CA VAL A 90 -4.29 -4.55 -7.39
C VAL A 90 -5.17 -3.54 -8.10
N GLU A 91 -5.57 -3.77 -9.35
CA GLU A 91 -6.52 -2.90 -10.05
C GLU A 91 -7.88 -2.91 -9.36
N PHE A 92 -8.38 -4.10 -8.97
CA PHE A 92 -9.60 -4.19 -8.16
C PHE A 92 -9.48 -3.42 -6.84
N ILE A 93 -8.36 -3.57 -6.11
CA ILE A 93 -8.09 -2.83 -4.86
C ILE A 93 -8.08 -1.32 -5.12
N LYS A 94 -7.49 -0.87 -6.23
CA LYS A 94 -7.47 0.54 -6.62
C LYS A 94 -8.87 1.08 -6.89
N ASP A 95 -9.70 0.32 -7.60
CA ASP A 95 -11.07 0.71 -7.91
C ASP A 95 -11.93 0.85 -6.65
N ILE A 96 -11.92 -0.14 -5.75
CA ILE A 96 -12.70 -0.10 -4.50
C ILE A 96 -12.22 0.98 -3.51
N ASN A 97 -11.05 1.57 -3.75
CA ASN A 97 -10.48 2.66 -2.95
C ASN A 97 -10.47 4.01 -3.66
N SER A 98 -11.03 4.11 -4.87
CA SER A 98 -11.03 5.33 -5.68
C SER A 98 -11.76 6.51 -5.01
N PHE A 99 -11.29 7.73 -5.27
CA PHE A 99 -11.88 8.98 -4.76
C PHE A 99 -12.34 9.84 -5.93
N SER A 100 -13.42 10.59 -5.70
CA SER A 100 -13.99 11.50 -6.68
C SER A 100 -12.97 12.53 -7.14
N THR A 101 -12.91 12.76 -8.45
CA THR A 101 -12.11 13.81 -9.07
C THR A 101 -12.78 15.19 -8.98
N ILE A 102 -14.08 15.23 -8.68
CA ILE A 102 -14.91 16.43 -8.62
C ILE A 102 -15.08 16.90 -7.17
N ARG A 103 -15.28 15.96 -6.24
CA ARG A 103 -15.55 16.25 -4.82
C ARG A 103 -14.37 15.83 -3.96
N LEU A 104 -13.76 16.82 -3.30
CA LEU A 104 -12.55 16.59 -2.51
C LEU A 104 -12.82 15.64 -1.34
N ASN A 105 -12.04 14.56 -1.26
CA ASN A 105 -12.08 13.55 -0.19
C ASN A 105 -13.38 12.74 -0.13
N GLU A 106 -14.19 12.77 -1.19
CA GLU A 106 -15.35 11.90 -1.32
C GLU A 106 -14.98 10.61 -2.06
N PRO A 107 -15.46 9.43 -1.61
CA PRO A 107 -15.38 8.20 -2.40
C PRO A 107 -15.97 8.36 -3.79
N ASP A 108 -15.36 7.74 -4.80
CA ASP A 108 -15.99 7.56 -6.11
C ASP A 108 -16.94 6.36 -6.04
N PHE A 109 -18.20 6.61 -5.68
CA PHE A 109 -19.16 5.54 -5.44
C PHE A 109 -19.48 4.70 -6.67
N GLU A 110 -19.51 5.33 -7.86
CA GLU A 110 -19.78 4.63 -9.13
C GLU A 110 -18.64 3.67 -9.43
N ARG A 111 -17.40 4.17 -9.50
CA ARG A 111 -16.22 3.33 -9.76
C ARG A 111 -16.04 2.22 -8.74
N ARG A 112 -16.29 2.50 -7.46
CA ARG A 112 -16.20 1.49 -6.39
C ARG A 112 -17.26 0.40 -6.52
N LEU A 113 -18.47 0.74 -6.95
CA LEU A 113 -19.54 -0.24 -7.14
C LEU A 113 -19.31 -1.07 -8.40
N ASP A 114 -18.87 -0.42 -9.48
CA ASP A 114 -18.57 -1.07 -10.76
C ASP A 114 -17.46 -2.11 -10.64
N ALA A 115 -16.52 -1.93 -9.71
CA ALA A 115 -15.46 -2.90 -9.43
C ALA A 115 -15.98 -4.31 -9.05
N PHE A 116 -17.23 -4.43 -8.59
CA PHE A 116 -17.83 -5.71 -8.19
C PHE A 116 -18.66 -6.39 -9.30
N ASN A 117 -18.80 -5.76 -10.46
CA ASN A 117 -19.57 -6.26 -11.62
C ASN A 117 -18.64 -6.92 -12.65
#